data_AF-A0A1A0M3M1-F1
#
_entry.id   AF-A0A1A0M3M1-F1
#
_cell.length_a   1.000
_cell.length_b   1.000
_cell.length_c   1.000
_cell.angle_alpha   90.00
_cell.angle_beta   90.00
_cell.angle_gamma   90.00
#
_symmetry.space_group_name_H-M   'P 1'
#
loop_
_entity.id
_entity.type
_entity.pdbx_description
1 polymer ?
#
loop_
_entity_poly.entity_id
_entity_poly.type
_entity_poly.pdbx_seq_one_letter_code
_entity_poly.pdbx_strand_id
1 'polypeptide(L)'
;MSVQPVTGRGDKRASRVARSIEADIVRRGWTVGESLGSEHSLQQRYGVSRSVLREAVRLVEHHQVARMRRGPNGGLLICEPDAGPATRAVVIYLEHLATTIEEVLNARSVLEPLAASLAAEHLDEPGIERLRAVLRAEAHWQPGQPAPRDEFHVALAEQSRNPVLHLFVDVLMRLTRRYLRDRGSGAAAEAIDRMRRRCSEDHSGIVAAVTAGDFAGAKTLTEQHVEAVSAWLQTYRAPAATDRARQPPRVSHVEATREKLAEVLAATIGDEIAAAGWQVGSVFGTETALLERYGVSRAVFREAVRLLEFHAVAHMRRGPGGGLIVTKPRVQASIDTIALYLQYRQPSREDLRCVRDAIEIDNVSKVTAMVAGVAEPEPEVAAFLESAEVASAREPDDVRQAGVEEYRFHRGLSRLAGNAVLDLFLRIIVELSRRHWASTGQALPTWSDVVAVEHAHCRILEAIAAGDESLARHRIRRHLDAAASWWL
;
A
#
# COMPACT_ATOMS: atom_id res chain seq x y z
N MET A 1 15.03 -18.17 -27.03
CA MET A 1 16.11 -17.17 -26.89
C MET A 1 15.89 -16.44 -25.58
N SER A 2 16.77 -16.67 -24.61
CA SER A 2 16.65 -16.19 -23.24
C SER A 2 16.91 -14.69 -23.19
N VAL A 3 15.87 -13.90 -22.89
CA VAL A 3 16.01 -12.46 -22.63
C VAL A 3 16.53 -12.32 -21.20
N GLN A 4 17.85 -12.22 -21.05
CA GLN A 4 18.44 -11.83 -19.76
C GLN A 4 18.06 -10.38 -19.44
N PRO A 5 17.66 -10.07 -18.20
CA PRO A 5 17.42 -8.69 -17.80
C PRO A 5 18.76 -7.96 -17.69
N VAL A 6 18.97 -6.97 -18.55
CA VAL A 6 20.05 -5.99 -18.42
C VAL A 6 19.74 -5.15 -17.17
N THR A 7 20.19 -5.60 -16.00
CA THR A 7 20.31 -4.74 -14.81
C THR A 7 21.79 -4.51 -14.59
N GLY A 8 22.26 -3.33 -15.01
CA GLY A 8 23.67 -2.98 -14.99
C GLY A 8 24.18 -2.80 -13.56
N ARG A 9 25.47 -3.06 -13.34
CA ARG A 9 26.19 -2.73 -12.09
C ARG A 9 26.02 -1.24 -11.69
N GLY A 10 25.69 -0.38 -12.65
CA GLY A 10 25.34 1.04 -12.48
C GLY A 10 24.00 1.28 -11.77
N ASP A 11 22.96 0.51 -12.05
CA ASP A 11 21.63 0.67 -11.43
C ASP A 11 21.71 0.39 -9.92
N LYS A 12 22.41 -0.68 -9.54
CA LYS A 12 22.66 -1.01 -8.13
C LYS A 12 23.48 0.06 -7.39
N ARG A 13 24.31 0.84 -8.10
CA ARG A 13 25.07 1.96 -7.50
C ARG A 13 24.18 3.20 -7.38
N ALA A 14 23.41 3.54 -8.41
CA ALA A 14 22.46 4.64 -8.38
C ALA A 14 21.38 4.46 -7.29
N SER A 15 20.78 3.27 -7.17
CA SER A 15 19.80 2.99 -6.11
C SER A 15 20.40 3.08 -4.70
N ARG A 16 21.68 2.72 -4.53
CA ARG A 16 22.37 2.91 -3.24
C ARG A 16 22.55 4.40 -2.92
N VAL A 17 22.97 5.20 -3.90
CA VAL A 17 23.10 6.66 -3.72
C VAL A 17 21.74 7.31 -3.45
N ALA A 18 20.68 6.90 -4.15
CA ALA A 18 19.32 7.39 -3.90
C ALA A 18 18.89 7.13 -2.45
N ARG A 19 19.07 5.90 -1.95
CA ARG A 19 18.82 5.56 -0.54
C ARG A 19 19.69 6.36 0.44
N SER A 20 20.94 6.66 0.09
CA SER A 20 21.78 7.53 0.92
C SER A 20 21.27 8.98 0.96
N ILE A 21 20.79 9.50 -0.18
CA ILE A 21 20.14 10.82 -0.26
C ILE A 21 18.88 10.85 0.59
N GLU A 22 18.00 9.84 0.45
CA GLU A 22 16.78 9.70 1.26
C GLU A 22 17.09 9.65 2.76
N ALA A 23 18.06 8.83 3.18
CA ALA A 23 18.48 8.76 4.57
C ALA A 23 19.05 10.10 5.09
N ASP A 24 19.73 10.87 4.23
CA ASP A 24 20.20 12.21 4.56
C ASP A 24 19.05 13.22 4.74
N ILE A 25 17.97 13.12 3.93
CA ILE A 25 16.75 13.92 4.09
C ILE A 25 16.08 13.61 5.43
N VAL A 26 15.93 12.32 5.75
CA VAL A 26 15.31 11.86 7.00
C VAL A 26 16.12 12.33 8.21
N ARG A 27 17.45 12.15 8.20
CA ARG A 27 18.32 12.60 9.30
C ARG A 27 18.28 14.10 9.55
N ARG A 28 17.98 14.90 8.51
CA ARG A 28 17.80 16.35 8.62
C ARG A 28 16.43 16.76 9.16
N GLY A 29 15.52 15.80 9.37
CA GLY A 29 14.17 16.08 9.84
C GLY A 29 13.26 16.64 8.75
N TRP A 30 13.45 16.24 7.48
CA TRP A 30 12.57 16.64 6.36
C TRP A 30 12.43 18.16 6.21
N THR A 31 13.55 18.88 6.12
CA THR A 31 13.56 20.35 5.93
C THR A 31 13.06 20.75 4.52
N VAL A 32 11.73 20.69 4.31
CA VAL A 32 11.08 20.97 3.03
C VAL A 32 11.51 22.34 2.48
N GLY A 33 11.91 22.36 1.21
CA GLY A 33 12.41 23.54 0.50
C GLY A 33 13.92 23.78 0.64
N GLU A 34 14.60 23.18 1.62
CA GLU A 34 16.06 23.27 1.75
C GLU A 34 16.78 22.56 0.60
N SER A 35 17.92 23.11 0.17
CA SER A 35 18.78 22.46 -0.81
C SER A 35 19.82 21.56 -0.16
N LEU A 36 19.86 20.29 -0.58
CA LEU A 36 20.94 19.35 -0.25
C LEU A 36 22.27 19.66 -0.94
N GLY A 37 22.27 20.59 -1.89
CA GLY A 37 23.45 21.03 -2.65
C GLY A 37 23.28 20.93 -4.17
N SER A 38 24.28 21.46 -4.87
CA SER A 38 24.40 21.41 -6.32
C SER A 38 24.73 20.01 -6.84
N GLU A 39 24.50 19.76 -8.14
CA GLU A 39 24.89 18.50 -8.80
C GLU A 39 26.40 18.20 -8.60
N HIS A 40 27.25 19.23 -8.59
CA HIS A 40 28.69 19.07 -8.38
C HIS A 40 29.03 18.70 -6.93
N SER A 41 28.45 19.39 -5.95
CA SER A 41 28.70 19.10 -4.53
C SER A 41 28.16 17.72 -4.13
N LEU A 42 27.03 17.30 -4.69
CA LEU A 42 26.47 15.95 -4.46
C LEU A 42 27.36 14.86 -5.08
N GLN A 43 27.96 15.09 -6.26
CA GLN A 43 28.93 14.15 -6.85
C GLN A 43 30.14 13.93 -5.93
N GLN A 44 30.69 15.02 -5.40
CA GLN A 44 31.81 14.97 -4.46
C GLN A 44 31.41 14.28 -3.16
N ARG A 45 30.27 14.67 -2.57
CA ARG A 45 29.77 14.11 -1.30
C ARG A 45 29.55 12.60 -1.36
N TYR A 46 28.95 12.09 -2.43
CA TYR A 46 28.64 10.66 -2.57
C TYR A 46 29.72 9.87 -3.33
N GLY A 47 30.80 10.51 -3.79
CA GLY A 47 31.89 9.86 -4.51
C GLY A 47 31.44 9.11 -5.77
N VAL A 48 30.55 9.73 -6.56
CA VAL A 48 29.97 9.12 -7.76
C VAL A 48 30.10 9.99 -8.99
N SER A 49 30.12 9.36 -10.17
CA SER A 49 30.10 10.06 -11.44
C SER A 49 28.79 10.82 -11.63
N ARG A 50 28.82 11.83 -12.50
CA ARG A 50 27.64 12.57 -12.93
C ARG A 50 26.49 11.67 -13.40
N SER A 51 26.79 10.63 -14.18
CA SER A 51 25.77 9.71 -14.70
C SER A 51 25.07 8.94 -13.58
N VAL A 52 25.81 8.45 -12.59
CA VAL A 52 25.26 7.73 -11.43
C VAL A 52 24.46 8.67 -10.54
N LEU A 53 24.94 9.90 -10.31
CA LEU A 53 24.18 10.88 -9.52
C LEU A 53 22.86 11.23 -10.21
N ARG A 54 22.86 11.49 -11.52
CA ARG A 54 21.63 11.84 -12.23
C ARG A 54 20.59 10.73 -12.18
N GLU A 55 21.03 9.47 -12.21
CA GLU A 55 20.13 8.34 -12.05
C GLU A 55 19.61 8.22 -10.62
N ALA A 56 20.47 8.44 -9.61
CA ALA A 56 20.04 8.49 -8.22
C ALA A 56 19.02 9.62 -7.97
N VAL A 57 19.28 10.83 -8.49
CA VAL A 57 18.36 11.97 -8.39
C VAL A 57 17.02 11.67 -9.04
N ARG A 58 16.98 10.97 -10.18
CA ARG A 58 15.71 10.54 -10.79
C ARG A 58 14.91 9.63 -9.88
N LEU A 59 15.55 8.67 -9.22
CA LEU A 59 14.86 7.78 -8.27
C LEU A 59 14.26 8.58 -7.10
N VAL A 60 15.04 9.51 -6.54
CA VAL A 60 14.59 10.40 -5.45
C VAL A 60 13.44 11.31 -5.90
N GLU A 61 13.49 11.82 -7.13
CA GLU A 61 12.41 12.59 -7.76
C GLU A 61 11.15 11.72 -7.96
N HIS A 62 11.31 10.47 -8.39
CA HIS A 62 10.17 9.56 -8.54
C HIS A 62 9.52 9.18 -7.21
N HIS A 63 10.31 9.05 -6.14
CA HIS A 63 9.80 8.91 -4.77
C HIS A 63 9.11 10.18 -4.24
N GLN A 64 9.09 11.29 -4.99
CA GLN A 64 8.50 12.58 -4.61
C GLN A 64 9.12 13.22 -3.35
N VAL A 65 10.32 12.81 -2.93
CA VAL A 65 10.95 13.33 -1.70
C VAL A 65 11.92 14.48 -1.94
N ALA A 66 12.38 14.67 -3.18
CA ALA A 66 13.19 15.83 -3.57
C ALA A 66 13.08 16.14 -5.06
N ARG A 67 13.42 17.38 -5.46
CA ARG A 67 13.40 17.84 -6.85
C ARG A 67 14.64 18.64 -7.22
N MET A 68 15.20 18.38 -8.39
CA MET A 68 16.31 19.15 -8.93
C MET A 68 15.85 20.51 -9.49
N ARG A 69 16.26 21.61 -8.85
CA ARG A 69 16.10 22.97 -9.38
C ARG A 69 17.35 23.42 -10.13
N ARG A 70 17.20 23.89 -11.36
CA ARG A 70 18.29 24.49 -12.17
C ARG A 70 18.44 25.99 -11.90
N GLY A 71 19.64 26.53 -12.12
CA GLY A 71 19.94 27.97 -12.03
C GLY A 71 20.76 28.38 -10.81
N PRO A 72 21.05 29.68 -10.64
CA PRO A 72 21.69 30.22 -9.44
C PRO A 72 20.87 29.87 -8.18
N ASN A 73 21.53 29.46 -7.10
CA ASN A 73 20.87 28.88 -5.90
C ASN A 73 20.04 27.61 -6.19
N GLY A 74 20.26 26.98 -7.35
CA GLY A 74 19.71 25.66 -7.67
C GLY A 74 20.36 24.55 -6.85
N GLY A 75 19.85 23.34 -7.00
CA GLY A 75 20.27 22.19 -6.22
C GLY A 75 19.11 21.23 -6.00
N LEU A 76 19.39 20.15 -5.28
CA LEU A 76 18.39 19.13 -4.98
C LEU A 76 17.58 19.60 -3.77
N LEU A 77 16.35 20.06 -4.01
CA LEU A 77 15.48 20.63 -3.00
C LEU A 77 14.62 19.54 -2.37
N ILE A 78 14.50 19.54 -1.04
CA ILE A 78 13.63 18.60 -0.33
C ILE A 78 12.16 18.97 -0.60
N CYS A 79 11.34 17.96 -0.87
CA CYS A 79 9.91 18.12 -1.14
C CYS A 79 9.09 17.46 -0.03
N GLU A 80 7.85 17.94 0.15
CA GLU A 80 6.84 17.20 0.88
C GLU A 80 6.42 15.95 0.06
N PRO A 81 6.55 14.73 0.60
CA PRO A 81 6.19 13.52 -0.12
C PRO A 81 4.68 13.40 -0.38
N ASP A 82 4.32 12.91 -1.56
CA ASP A 82 2.94 12.54 -1.92
C ASP A 82 2.84 11.03 -2.19
N ALA A 83 2.00 10.34 -1.42
CA ALA A 83 1.70 8.92 -1.63
C ALA A 83 0.75 8.66 -2.81
N GLY A 84 0.04 9.66 -3.32
CA GLY A 84 -0.99 9.53 -4.34
C GLY A 84 -0.59 8.66 -5.55
N PRO A 85 0.52 8.96 -6.25
CA PRO A 85 1.02 8.14 -7.35
C PRO A 85 1.30 6.69 -6.96
N ALA A 86 1.94 6.46 -5.81
CA ALA A 86 2.29 5.12 -5.34
C ALA A 86 1.07 4.31 -4.89
N THR A 87 0.10 4.93 -4.21
CA THR A 87 -1.19 4.34 -3.86
C THR A 87 -1.93 3.88 -5.12
N ARG A 88 -1.95 4.70 -6.19
CA ARG A 88 -2.55 4.29 -7.48
C ARG A 88 -1.81 3.11 -8.11
N ALA A 89 -0.49 3.11 -8.08
CA ALA A 89 0.31 1.99 -8.57
C ALA A 89 0.09 0.69 -7.76
N VAL A 90 -0.11 0.79 -6.44
CA VAL A 90 -0.50 -0.35 -5.59
C VAL A 90 -1.85 -0.93 -6.01
N VAL A 91 -2.86 -0.06 -6.24
CA VAL A 91 -4.16 -0.50 -6.73
C VAL A 91 -4.01 -1.26 -8.05
N ILE A 92 -3.28 -0.70 -9.02
CA ILE A 92 -3.01 -1.33 -10.32
C ILE A 92 -2.27 -2.67 -10.17
N TYR A 93 -1.32 -2.76 -9.24
CA TYR A 93 -0.59 -4.00 -8.97
C TYR A 93 -1.50 -5.10 -8.42
N LEU A 94 -2.37 -4.77 -7.46
CA LEU A 94 -3.31 -5.73 -6.88
C LEU A 94 -4.34 -6.22 -7.91
N GLU A 95 -4.76 -5.35 -8.83
CA GLU A 95 -5.60 -5.76 -9.96
C GLU A 95 -4.88 -6.71 -10.92
N HIS A 96 -3.60 -6.46 -11.20
CA HIS A 96 -2.79 -7.37 -12.00
C HIS A 96 -2.64 -8.75 -11.34
N LEU A 97 -2.59 -8.80 -10.00
CA LEU A 97 -2.62 -10.04 -9.25
C LEU A 97 -3.99 -10.73 -9.24
N ALA A 98 -5.00 -10.12 -9.87
CA ALA A 98 -6.38 -10.58 -9.83
C ALA A 98 -6.90 -10.75 -8.40
N THR A 99 -6.53 -9.83 -7.50
CA THR A 99 -7.10 -9.76 -6.15
C THR A 99 -8.62 -9.80 -6.24
N THR A 100 -9.25 -10.50 -5.31
CA THR A 100 -10.70 -10.70 -5.26
C THR A 100 -11.35 -9.61 -4.41
N ILE A 101 -12.65 -9.38 -4.61
CA ILE A 101 -13.39 -8.46 -3.73
C ILE A 101 -13.47 -9.02 -2.31
N GLU A 102 -13.48 -10.34 -2.16
CA GLU A 102 -13.45 -11.06 -0.89
C GLU A 102 -12.16 -10.75 -0.11
N GLU A 103 -10.99 -10.75 -0.74
CA GLU A 103 -9.72 -10.34 -0.10
C GLU A 103 -9.76 -8.87 0.35
N VAL A 104 -10.31 -7.98 -0.47
CA VAL A 104 -10.45 -6.55 -0.10
C VAL A 104 -11.39 -6.40 1.09
N LEU A 105 -12.54 -7.06 1.07
CA LEU A 105 -13.53 -7.00 2.17
C LEU A 105 -12.98 -7.60 3.46
N ASN A 106 -12.26 -8.72 3.38
CA ASN A 106 -11.59 -9.27 4.55
C ASN A 106 -10.54 -8.29 5.12
N ALA A 107 -9.74 -7.63 4.26
CA ALA A 107 -8.80 -6.62 4.73
C ALA A 107 -9.51 -5.42 5.40
N ARG A 108 -10.70 -5.01 4.89
CA ARG A 108 -11.56 -4.01 5.54
C ARG A 108 -12.03 -4.47 6.91
N SER A 109 -12.49 -5.73 7.05
CA SER A 109 -12.93 -6.31 8.33
C SER A 109 -11.80 -6.35 9.37
N VAL A 110 -10.54 -6.46 8.93
CA VAL A 110 -9.38 -6.43 9.83
C VAL A 110 -9.03 -5.00 10.27
N LEU A 111 -9.07 -4.03 9.35
CA LEU A 111 -8.49 -2.70 9.59
C LEU A 111 -9.49 -1.59 9.94
N GLU A 112 -10.70 -1.58 9.37
CA GLU A 112 -11.67 -0.50 9.63
C GLU A 112 -12.20 -0.50 11.08
N PRO A 113 -12.52 -1.64 11.70
CA PRO A 113 -12.93 -1.64 13.11
C PRO A 113 -11.85 -1.12 14.05
N LEU A 114 -10.58 -1.42 13.76
CA LEU A 114 -9.44 -0.88 14.50
C LEU A 114 -9.36 0.65 14.33
N ALA A 115 -9.54 1.13 13.10
CA ALA A 115 -9.57 2.57 12.82
C ALA A 115 -10.72 3.28 13.56
N ALA A 116 -11.92 2.69 13.61
CA ALA A 116 -13.06 3.23 14.33
C ALA A 116 -12.84 3.26 15.86
N SER A 117 -12.26 2.19 16.42
CA SER A 117 -11.92 2.12 17.85
C SER A 117 -10.92 3.20 18.24
N LEU A 118 -9.83 3.37 17.47
CA LEU A 118 -8.82 4.40 17.72
C LEU A 118 -9.35 5.80 17.44
N ALA A 119 -10.28 5.96 16.48
CA ALA A 119 -10.92 7.23 16.23
C ALA A 119 -11.74 7.67 17.44
N ALA A 120 -12.48 6.77 18.09
CA ALA A 120 -13.19 7.06 19.32
C ALA A 120 -12.24 7.48 20.47
N GLU A 121 -11.01 6.96 20.50
CA GLU A 121 -9.98 7.29 21.50
C GLU A 121 -9.35 8.67 21.30
N HIS A 122 -9.07 9.04 20.06
CA HIS A 122 -8.29 10.23 19.73
C HIS A 122 -9.11 11.41 19.19
N LEU A 123 -10.44 11.28 19.13
CA LEU A 123 -11.31 12.29 18.53
C LEU A 123 -11.19 13.65 19.23
N ASP A 124 -11.09 14.71 18.44
CA ASP A 124 -11.15 16.10 18.89
C ASP A 124 -12.35 16.85 18.28
N GLU A 125 -12.64 18.05 18.76
CA GLU A 125 -13.78 18.86 18.28
C GLU A 125 -13.73 19.12 16.75
N PRO A 126 -12.58 19.46 16.14
CA PRO A 126 -12.47 19.53 14.68
C PRO A 126 -12.78 18.20 13.97
N GLY A 127 -12.36 17.07 14.55
CA GLY A 127 -12.67 15.74 14.04
C GLY A 127 -14.16 15.42 14.06
N ILE A 128 -14.88 15.81 15.12
CA ILE A 128 -16.34 15.68 15.20
C ILE A 128 -17.01 16.44 14.05
N GLU A 129 -16.62 17.70 13.83
CA GLU A 129 -17.19 18.50 12.75
C GLU A 129 -16.83 17.97 11.37
N ARG A 130 -15.63 17.41 11.19
CA ARG A 130 -15.23 16.71 9.96
C ARG A 130 -16.14 15.51 9.68
N LEU A 131 -16.34 14.61 10.65
CA LEU A 131 -17.18 13.43 10.48
C LEU A 131 -18.65 13.81 10.20
N ARG A 132 -19.18 14.80 10.92
CA ARG A 132 -20.52 15.33 10.67
C ARG A 132 -20.67 15.95 9.28
N ALA A 133 -19.63 16.64 8.78
CA ALA A 133 -19.64 17.19 7.43
C ALA A 133 -19.69 16.08 6.37
N VAL A 134 -18.97 14.98 6.58
CA VAL A 134 -19.00 13.82 5.68
C VAL A 134 -20.37 13.14 5.68
N LEU A 135 -20.99 12.93 6.85
CA LEU A 135 -22.36 12.40 6.94
C LEU A 135 -23.37 13.29 6.22
N ARG A 136 -23.26 14.62 6.39
CA ARG A 136 -24.11 15.58 5.65
C ARG A 136 -23.91 15.43 4.15
N ALA A 137 -22.67 15.36 3.67
CA ALA A 137 -22.38 15.22 2.24
C ALA A 137 -22.95 13.90 1.67
N GLU A 138 -22.83 12.80 2.41
CA GLU A 138 -23.39 11.50 2.05
C GLU A 138 -24.93 11.54 1.97
N ALA A 139 -25.60 12.15 2.95
CA ALA A 139 -27.05 12.25 3.00
C ALA A 139 -27.64 13.06 1.82
N HIS A 140 -26.91 14.08 1.34
CA HIS A 140 -27.34 14.93 0.23
C HIS A 140 -26.94 14.39 -1.15
N TRP A 141 -26.10 13.35 -1.21
CA TRP A 141 -25.64 12.81 -2.49
C TRP A 141 -26.73 12.05 -3.24
N GLN A 142 -26.80 12.25 -4.55
CA GLN A 142 -27.77 11.59 -5.42
C GLN A 142 -27.09 10.73 -6.49
N PRO A 143 -27.67 9.57 -6.87
CA PRO A 143 -27.18 8.76 -7.97
C PRO A 143 -26.98 9.57 -9.26
N GLY A 144 -25.82 9.41 -9.90
CA GLY A 144 -25.45 10.15 -11.12
C GLY A 144 -24.70 11.46 -10.86
N GLN A 145 -24.65 11.94 -9.62
CA GLN A 145 -23.71 12.99 -9.23
C GLN A 145 -22.30 12.39 -9.03
N PRO A 146 -21.23 13.19 -9.19
CA PRO A 146 -19.90 12.79 -8.76
C PRO A 146 -19.96 12.30 -7.30
N ALA A 147 -19.25 11.22 -6.99
CA ALA A 147 -19.16 10.74 -5.60
C ALA A 147 -18.69 11.89 -4.69
N PRO A 148 -19.15 11.92 -3.41
CA PRO A 148 -18.66 12.91 -2.46
C PRO A 148 -17.14 12.97 -2.45
N ARG A 149 -16.60 14.18 -2.34
CA ARG A 149 -15.15 14.41 -2.40
C ARG A 149 -14.42 13.63 -1.30
N ASP A 150 -15.01 13.62 -0.11
CA ASP A 150 -14.51 12.94 1.07
C ASP A 150 -15.26 11.62 1.26
N GLU A 151 -14.49 10.56 1.43
CA GLU A 151 -14.99 9.21 1.64
C GLU A 151 -15.10 8.95 3.15
N PHE A 152 -16.20 8.34 3.61
CA PHE A 152 -16.52 8.16 5.04
C PHE A 152 -15.45 7.36 5.79
N HIS A 153 -15.11 6.16 5.30
CA HIS A 153 -14.14 5.28 5.94
C HIS A 153 -12.75 5.93 6.00
N VAL A 154 -12.35 6.66 4.95
CA VAL A 154 -11.10 7.44 4.93
C VAL A 154 -11.13 8.55 5.98
N ALA A 155 -12.22 9.31 6.07
CA ALA A 155 -12.35 10.39 7.06
C ALA A 155 -12.38 9.84 8.50
N LEU A 156 -13.01 8.69 8.73
CA LEU A 156 -12.98 7.98 10.01
C LEU A 156 -11.56 7.49 10.35
N ALA A 157 -10.87 6.88 9.40
CA ALA A 157 -9.50 6.42 9.59
C ALA A 157 -8.52 7.58 9.81
N GLU A 158 -8.76 8.75 9.22
CA GLU A 158 -8.01 9.98 9.53
C GLU A 158 -8.14 10.36 11.02
N GLN A 159 -9.32 10.16 11.63
CA GLN A 159 -9.55 10.46 13.05
C GLN A 159 -8.90 9.45 14.00
N SER A 160 -8.49 8.27 13.53
CA SER A 160 -7.71 7.32 14.34
C SER A 160 -6.36 7.86 14.81
N ARG A 161 -5.89 8.96 14.18
CA ARG A 161 -4.55 9.55 14.33
C ARG A 161 -3.40 8.60 13.99
N ASN A 162 -3.70 7.46 13.39
CA ASN A 162 -2.72 6.51 12.88
C ASN A 162 -2.53 6.69 11.36
N PRO A 163 -1.39 7.25 10.90
CA PRO A 163 -1.17 7.53 9.48
C PRO A 163 -1.05 6.27 8.62
N VAL A 164 -0.71 5.12 9.21
CA VAL A 164 -0.63 3.82 8.52
C VAL A 164 -2.03 3.30 8.22
N LEU A 165 -2.91 3.29 9.24
CA LEU A 165 -4.32 2.92 9.06
C LEU A 165 -5.02 3.82 8.06
N HIS A 166 -4.85 5.14 8.18
CA HIS A 166 -5.45 6.09 7.25
C HIS A 166 -5.04 5.79 5.79
N LEU A 167 -3.76 5.55 5.53
CA LEU A 167 -3.28 5.23 4.19
C LEU A 167 -3.84 3.89 3.68
N PHE A 168 -3.84 2.85 4.51
CA PHE A 168 -4.31 1.52 4.13
C PHE A 168 -5.81 1.52 3.86
N VAL A 169 -6.61 2.23 4.67
CA VAL A 169 -8.04 2.41 4.42
C VAL A 169 -8.28 3.20 3.12
N ASP A 170 -7.50 4.24 2.81
CA ASP A 170 -7.61 4.94 1.51
C ASP A 170 -7.35 3.98 0.33
N VAL A 171 -6.32 3.14 0.41
CA VAL A 171 -6.04 2.09 -0.60
C VAL A 171 -7.24 1.14 -0.75
N LEU A 172 -7.79 0.63 0.37
CA LEU A 172 -8.94 -0.28 0.39
C LEU A 172 -10.19 0.35 -0.23
N MET A 173 -10.45 1.63 0.05
CA MET A 173 -11.60 2.34 -0.50
C MET A 173 -11.45 2.62 -2.00
N ARG A 174 -10.23 2.85 -2.47
CA ARG A 174 -9.95 2.96 -3.92
C ARG A 174 -10.20 1.63 -4.64
N LEU A 175 -9.73 0.52 -4.06
CA LEU A 175 -10.00 -0.83 -4.58
C LEU A 175 -11.50 -1.13 -4.61
N THR A 176 -12.19 -0.94 -3.49
CA THR A 176 -13.64 -1.20 -3.34
C THR A 176 -14.46 -0.46 -4.41
N ARG A 177 -14.21 0.84 -4.62
CA ARG A 177 -14.89 1.64 -5.65
C ARG A 177 -14.60 1.15 -7.07
N ARG A 178 -13.45 0.54 -7.31
CA ARG A 178 -13.08 0.04 -8.64
C ARG A 178 -13.83 -1.27 -8.95
N TYR A 179 -13.89 -2.22 -8.02
CA TYR A 179 -14.75 -3.41 -8.16
C TYR A 179 -16.23 -3.06 -8.37
N LEU A 180 -16.73 -2.06 -7.65
CA LEU A 180 -18.12 -1.60 -7.78
C LEU A 180 -18.41 -1.00 -9.17
N ARG A 181 -17.47 -0.25 -9.76
CA ARG A 181 -17.63 0.35 -11.10
C ARG A 181 -17.70 -0.68 -12.22
N ASP A 182 -16.97 -1.78 -12.12
CA ASP A 182 -16.97 -2.82 -13.16
C ASP A 182 -18.21 -3.73 -13.12
N ARG A 183 -18.99 -3.71 -12.03
CA ARG A 183 -20.26 -4.45 -11.89
C ARG A 183 -21.50 -3.62 -12.23
N GLY A 184 -21.32 -2.37 -12.68
CA GLY A 184 -22.42 -1.42 -12.91
C GLY A 184 -23.00 -1.43 -14.33
N SER A 185 -23.93 -2.34 -14.63
CA SER A 185 -24.99 -2.05 -15.61
C SER A 185 -26.30 -2.77 -15.28
N GLY A 186 -27.31 -1.99 -14.89
CA GLY A 186 -28.76 -2.26 -14.93
C GLY A 186 -29.33 -3.60 -14.43
N ALA A 187 -29.97 -3.58 -13.25
CA ALA A 187 -31.20 -4.31 -12.89
C ALA A 187 -31.62 -4.14 -11.40
N ALA A 188 -30.85 -3.46 -10.53
CA ALA A 188 -31.22 -3.34 -9.11
C ALA A 188 -31.00 -1.97 -8.46
N ALA A 189 -31.56 -0.92 -9.05
CA ALA A 189 -31.54 0.42 -8.45
C ALA A 189 -32.09 0.43 -7.01
N GLU A 190 -33.16 -0.34 -6.76
CA GLU A 190 -33.75 -0.44 -5.41
C GLU A 190 -32.85 -1.17 -4.40
N ALA A 191 -32.16 -2.24 -4.80
CA ALA A 191 -31.28 -2.97 -3.90
C ALA A 191 -30.05 -2.14 -3.54
N ILE A 192 -29.51 -1.39 -4.51
CA ILE A 192 -28.44 -0.42 -4.32
C ILE A 192 -28.89 0.71 -3.39
N ASP A 193 -30.10 1.25 -3.59
CA ASP A 193 -30.63 2.33 -2.77
C ASP A 193 -30.99 1.88 -1.34
N ARG A 194 -31.50 0.65 -1.16
CA ARG A 194 -31.65 0.03 0.17
C ARG A 194 -30.29 -0.11 0.87
N MET A 195 -29.28 -0.61 0.17
CA MET A 195 -27.94 -0.74 0.75
C MET A 195 -27.36 0.62 1.13
N ARG A 196 -27.52 1.63 0.26
CA ARG A 196 -27.07 3.01 0.52
C ARG A 196 -27.73 3.60 1.77
N ARG A 197 -29.05 3.44 1.93
CA ARG A 197 -29.76 3.90 3.15
C ARG A 197 -29.20 3.21 4.40
N ARG A 198 -29.03 1.89 4.35
CA ARG A 198 -28.43 1.12 5.44
C ARG A 198 -27.02 1.61 5.76
N CYS A 199 -26.14 1.80 4.77
CA CYS A 199 -24.81 2.36 4.99
C CYS A 199 -24.87 3.72 5.69
N SER A 200 -25.78 4.61 5.27
CA SER A 200 -25.91 5.93 5.88
C SER A 200 -26.40 5.88 7.35
N GLU A 201 -27.30 4.94 7.66
CA GLU A 201 -27.74 4.65 9.04
C GLU A 201 -26.58 4.09 9.88
N ASP A 202 -25.85 3.10 9.35
CA ASP A 202 -24.68 2.49 10.01
C ASP A 202 -23.59 3.55 10.28
N HIS A 203 -23.24 4.37 9.28
CA HIS A 203 -22.25 5.44 9.41
C HIS A 203 -22.66 6.46 10.49
N SER A 204 -23.95 6.80 10.57
CA SER A 204 -24.47 7.69 11.61
C SER A 204 -24.33 7.07 13.01
N GLY A 205 -24.62 5.77 13.15
CA GLY A 205 -24.42 5.02 14.40
C GLY A 205 -22.95 4.95 14.82
N ILE A 206 -22.05 4.68 13.87
CA ILE A 206 -20.60 4.65 14.10
C ILE A 206 -20.11 6.02 14.58
N VAL A 207 -20.49 7.11 13.91
CA VAL A 207 -20.10 8.47 14.33
C VAL A 207 -20.65 8.82 15.71
N ALA A 208 -21.85 8.37 16.06
CA ALA A 208 -22.41 8.56 17.39
C ALA A 208 -21.57 7.84 18.46
N ALA A 209 -21.21 6.57 18.25
CA ALA A 209 -20.34 5.82 19.16
C ALA A 209 -18.95 6.46 19.29
N VAL A 210 -18.35 6.87 18.17
CA VAL A 210 -17.05 7.56 18.12
C VAL A 210 -17.10 8.89 18.87
N THR A 211 -18.14 9.70 18.66
CA THR A 211 -18.32 10.99 19.36
C THR A 211 -18.56 10.80 20.87
N ALA A 212 -19.15 9.67 21.27
CA ALA A 212 -19.36 9.33 22.68
C ALA A 212 -18.13 8.74 23.37
N GLY A 213 -17.03 8.50 22.65
CA GLY A 213 -15.85 7.80 23.18
C GLY A 213 -16.10 6.30 23.45
N ASP A 214 -17.12 5.70 22.83
CA ASP A 214 -17.42 4.28 22.98
C ASP A 214 -16.57 3.45 21.99
N PHE A 215 -15.33 3.15 22.38
CA PHE A 215 -14.38 2.42 21.54
C PHE A 215 -14.89 1.03 21.13
N ALA A 216 -15.50 0.31 22.09
CA ALA A 216 -16.02 -1.03 21.86
C ALA A 216 -17.25 -1.00 20.94
N GLY A 217 -18.19 -0.08 21.19
CA GLY A 217 -19.34 0.12 20.32
C GLY A 217 -18.96 0.55 18.90
N ALA A 218 -18.03 1.50 18.76
CA ALA A 218 -17.53 1.95 17.45
C ALA A 218 -16.90 0.81 16.65
N LYS A 219 -16.12 -0.05 17.32
CA LYS A 219 -15.55 -1.25 16.72
C LYS A 219 -16.63 -2.22 16.25
N THR A 220 -17.54 -2.63 17.15
CA THR A 220 -18.58 -3.61 16.84
C THR A 220 -19.55 -3.13 15.76
N LEU A 221 -19.96 -1.86 15.78
CA LEU A 221 -20.82 -1.28 14.74
C LEU A 221 -20.11 -1.28 13.37
N THR A 222 -18.80 -1.00 13.36
CA THR A 222 -18.00 -1.05 12.12
C THR A 222 -17.83 -2.48 11.61
N GLU A 223 -17.61 -3.46 12.48
CA GLU A 223 -17.58 -4.89 12.12
C GLU A 223 -18.88 -5.32 11.45
N GLN A 224 -20.02 -5.01 12.09
CA GLN A 224 -21.35 -5.32 11.56
C GLN A 224 -21.62 -4.63 10.22
N HIS A 225 -21.20 -3.38 10.07
CA HIS A 225 -21.31 -2.64 8.82
C HIS A 225 -20.52 -3.29 7.68
N VAL A 226 -19.24 -3.63 7.92
CA VAL A 226 -18.41 -4.26 6.89
C VAL A 226 -18.93 -5.66 6.54
N GLU A 227 -19.40 -6.43 7.53
CA GLU A 227 -20.03 -7.74 7.31
C GLU A 227 -21.30 -7.60 6.45
N ALA A 228 -22.15 -6.62 6.75
CA ALA A 228 -23.35 -6.31 5.98
C ALA A 228 -23.04 -5.96 4.52
N VAL A 229 -22.05 -5.10 4.29
CA VAL A 229 -21.57 -4.74 2.95
C VAL A 229 -21.02 -5.96 2.22
N SER A 230 -20.28 -6.81 2.93
CA SER A 230 -19.69 -8.04 2.38
C SER A 230 -20.76 -9.03 1.93
N ALA A 231 -21.74 -9.32 2.79
CA ALA A 231 -22.85 -10.20 2.49
C ALA A 231 -23.68 -9.67 1.30
N TRP A 232 -23.92 -8.35 1.26
CA TRP A 232 -24.60 -7.71 0.14
C TRP A 232 -23.82 -7.87 -1.17
N LEU A 233 -22.51 -7.61 -1.17
CA LEU A 233 -21.65 -7.74 -2.36
C LEU A 233 -21.51 -9.18 -2.86
N GLN A 234 -21.52 -10.16 -1.97
CA GLN A 234 -21.49 -11.58 -2.33
C GLN A 234 -22.81 -12.02 -2.98
N THR A 235 -23.94 -11.54 -2.46
CA THR A 235 -25.27 -11.80 -3.01
C THR A 235 -25.48 -11.08 -4.35
N TYR A 236 -24.91 -9.87 -4.47
CA TYR A 236 -25.00 -9.03 -5.66
C TYR A 236 -23.92 -9.38 -6.70
N ARG A 237 -23.99 -10.58 -7.29
CA ARG A 237 -23.23 -10.92 -8.50
C ARG A 237 -23.97 -10.40 -9.74
N ALA A 238 -23.63 -9.20 -10.20
CA ALA A 238 -24.03 -8.75 -11.52
C ALA A 238 -23.42 -9.68 -12.60
N PRO A 239 -24.17 -10.12 -13.62
CA PRO A 239 -23.58 -10.81 -14.77
C PRO A 239 -22.52 -9.90 -15.42
N ALA A 240 -21.38 -10.49 -15.79
CA ALA A 240 -20.26 -9.78 -16.41
C ALA A 240 -20.78 -8.95 -17.60
N ALA A 241 -20.66 -7.62 -17.51
CA ALA A 241 -21.00 -6.74 -18.61
C ALA A 241 -20.01 -7.00 -19.75
N THR A 242 -20.50 -7.60 -20.83
CA THR A 242 -19.77 -7.75 -22.08
C THR A 242 -19.52 -6.37 -22.70
N ASP A 243 -18.24 -6.16 -23.01
CA ASP A 243 -17.68 -5.28 -24.03
C ASP A 243 -18.52 -4.06 -24.43
N ARG A 244 -18.32 -2.95 -23.71
CA ARG A 244 -18.62 -1.61 -24.23
C ARG A 244 -17.35 -0.79 -24.20
N ALA A 245 -16.90 -0.36 -25.38
CA ALA A 245 -15.85 0.62 -25.57
C ALA A 245 -16.17 1.89 -24.75
N ARG A 246 -15.52 2.01 -23.58
CA ARG A 246 -15.61 3.18 -22.71
C ARG A 246 -14.90 4.35 -23.39
N GLN A 247 -15.60 5.47 -23.58
CA GLN A 247 -14.96 6.74 -23.91
C GLN A 247 -14.17 7.23 -22.69
N PRO A 248 -12.87 7.55 -22.82
CA PRO A 248 -12.07 7.95 -21.67
C PRO A 248 -12.52 9.32 -21.14
N PRO A 249 -12.43 9.57 -19.82
CA PRO A 249 -12.66 10.89 -19.27
C PRO A 249 -11.65 11.87 -19.89
N ARG A 250 -12.15 12.96 -20.48
CA ARG A 250 -11.28 14.06 -20.93
C ARG A 250 -10.59 14.64 -19.70
N VAL A 251 -9.26 14.66 -19.70
CA VAL A 251 -8.46 15.35 -18.66
C VAL A 251 -8.84 16.83 -18.72
N SER A 252 -9.68 17.29 -17.80
CA SER A 252 -10.13 18.68 -17.80
C SER A 252 -9.01 19.61 -17.34
N HIS A 253 -8.65 20.58 -18.18
CA HIS A 253 -7.61 21.58 -17.95
C HIS A 253 -8.15 22.76 -17.13
N VAL A 254 -8.46 22.56 -15.85
CA VAL A 254 -8.77 23.69 -14.96
C VAL A 254 -7.72 23.74 -13.85
N GLU A 255 -6.86 24.76 -13.92
CA GLU A 255 -5.85 25.20 -12.94
C GLU A 255 -4.89 24.14 -12.34
N ALA A 256 -4.72 22.99 -12.97
CA ALA A 256 -3.78 21.97 -12.52
C ALA A 256 -2.33 22.31 -12.94
N THR A 257 -1.37 22.22 -12.01
CA THR A 257 0.06 22.29 -12.33
C THR A 257 0.43 21.20 -13.34
N ARG A 258 1.51 21.42 -14.11
CA ARG A 258 1.99 20.45 -15.11
C ARG A 258 2.26 19.06 -14.51
N GLU A 259 2.74 19.00 -13.27
CA GLU A 259 2.97 17.76 -12.51
C GLU A 259 1.66 17.03 -12.24
N LYS A 260 0.67 17.74 -11.71
CA LYS A 260 -0.65 17.18 -11.44
C LYS A 260 -1.33 16.66 -12.72
N LEU A 261 -1.13 17.33 -13.86
CA LEU A 261 -1.59 16.84 -15.16
C LEU A 261 -0.89 15.55 -15.61
N ALA A 262 0.42 15.44 -15.39
CA ALA A 262 1.19 14.24 -15.73
C ALA A 262 0.80 13.05 -14.84
N GLU A 263 0.55 13.28 -13.57
CA GLU A 263 0.06 12.27 -12.63
C GLU A 263 -1.33 11.77 -13.00
N VAL A 264 -2.26 12.69 -13.33
CA VAL A 264 -3.59 12.32 -13.78
C VAL A 264 -3.51 11.52 -15.08
N LEU A 265 -2.66 11.92 -16.02
CA LEU A 265 -2.45 11.18 -17.26
C LEU A 265 -1.87 9.77 -17.02
N ALA A 266 -0.86 9.64 -16.15
CA ALA A 266 -0.29 8.35 -15.79
C ALA A 266 -1.34 7.44 -15.15
N ALA A 267 -2.16 7.99 -14.25
CA ALA A 267 -3.29 7.27 -13.65
C ALA A 267 -4.28 6.79 -14.71
N THR A 268 -4.72 7.68 -15.61
CA THR A 268 -5.65 7.33 -16.70
C THR A 268 -5.11 6.22 -17.59
N ILE A 269 -3.84 6.30 -18.01
CA ILE A 269 -3.20 5.26 -18.83
C ILE A 269 -3.14 3.93 -18.07
N GLY A 270 -2.74 3.95 -16.79
CA GLY A 270 -2.69 2.75 -15.95
C GLY A 270 -4.07 2.10 -15.78
N ASP A 271 -5.10 2.91 -15.55
CA ASP A 271 -6.48 2.47 -15.42
C ASP A 271 -6.99 1.79 -16.72
N GLU A 272 -6.64 2.34 -17.89
CA GLU A 272 -6.98 1.77 -19.19
C GLU A 272 -6.21 0.48 -19.50
N ILE A 273 -4.93 0.39 -19.15
CA ILE A 273 -4.13 -0.84 -19.27
C ILE A 273 -4.76 -1.97 -18.44
N ALA A 274 -5.15 -1.66 -17.21
CA ALA A 274 -5.81 -2.62 -16.33
C ALA A 274 -7.18 -3.04 -16.87
N ALA A 275 -8.00 -2.08 -17.35
CA ALA A 275 -9.30 -2.37 -17.95
C ALA A 275 -9.21 -3.20 -19.25
N ALA A 276 -8.11 -3.07 -20.01
CA ALA A 276 -7.82 -3.88 -21.19
C ALA A 276 -7.27 -5.29 -20.86
N GLY A 277 -7.26 -5.70 -19.59
CA GLY A 277 -6.84 -7.04 -19.19
C GLY A 277 -5.33 -7.25 -19.19
N TRP A 278 -4.53 -6.19 -18.99
CA TRP A 278 -3.08 -6.35 -18.74
C TRP A 278 -2.32 -7.10 -19.85
N GLN A 279 -2.46 -6.66 -21.10
CA GLN A 279 -1.77 -7.25 -22.26
C GLN A 279 -0.25 -7.01 -22.24
N VAL A 280 0.49 -7.70 -21.36
CA VAL A 280 1.93 -7.53 -21.15
C VAL A 280 2.71 -7.73 -22.45
N GLY A 281 3.58 -6.76 -22.77
CA GLY A 281 4.39 -6.76 -23.98
C GLY A 281 3.71 -6.17 -25.21
N SER A 282 2.40 -5.90 -25.16
CA SER A 282 1.69 -5.22 -26.24
C SER A 282 2.03 -3.73 -26.30
N VAL A 283 1.87 -3.14 -27.48
CA VAL A 283 2.02 -1.70 -27.67
C VAL A 283 0.67 -1.04 -27.38
N PHE A 284 0.59 -0.28 -26.29
CA PHE A 284 -0.59 0.50 -25.91
C PHE A 284 -0.90 1.63 -26.90
N GLY A 285 0.14 2.23 -27.48
CA GLY A 285 0.02 3.25 -28.51
C GLY A 285 1.36 3.91 -28.84
N THR A 286 1.44 4.56 -30.00
CA THR A 286 2.61 5.36 -30.37
C THR A 286 2.61 6.70 -29.63
N GLU A 287 3.78 7.32 -29.42
CA GLU A 287 3.87 8.64 -28.76
C GLU A 287 2.94 9.66 -29.44
N THR A 288 2.95 9.74 -30.77
CA THR A 288 2.11 10.67 -31.54
C THR A 288 0.62 10.41 -31.31
N ALA A 289 0.18 9.15 -31.39
CA ALA A 289 -1.22 8.81 -31.20
C ALA A 289 -1.70 9.08 -29.77
N LEU A 290 -0.87 8.83 -28.77
CA LEU A 290 -1.23 9.07 -27.36
C LEU A 290 -1.26 10.57 -27.03
N LEU A 291 -0.37 11.37 -27.60
CA LEU A 291 -0.41 12.84 -27.46
C LEU A 291 -1.72 13.42 -28.01
N GLU A 292 -2.12 12.97 -29.20
CA GLU A 292 -3.38 13.38 -29.84
C GLU A 292 -4.59 12.89 -29.04
N ARG A 293 -4.60 11.60 -28.66
CA ARG A 293 -5.70 10.96 -27.92
C ARG A 293 -6.01 11.67 -26.60
N TYR A 294 -5.00 12.05 -25.84
CA TYR A 294 -5.17 12.69 -24.54
C TYR A 294 -5.13 14.22 -24.59
N GLY A 295 -4.83 14.81 -25.75
CA GLY A 295 -4.77 16.27 -25.92
C GLY A 295 -3.70 16.96 -25.05
N VAL A 296 -2.59 16.27 -24.75
CA VAL A 296 -1.55 16.77 -23.83
C VAL A 296 -0.29 17.20 -24.56
N SER A 297 0.47 18.12 -23.95
CA SER A 297 1.81 18.47 -24.46
C SER A 297 2.78 17.28 -24.34
N ARG A 298 3.78 17.23 -25.22
CA ARG A 298 4.90 16.28 -25.15
C ARG A 298 5.59 16.26 -23.79
N ALA A 299 5.63 17.43 -23.16
CA ALA A 299 6.28 17.64 -21.89
C ALA A 299 5.52 16.98 -20.72
N VAL A 300 4.18 17.00 -20.76
CA VAL A 300 3.30 16.28 -19.80
C VAL A 300 3.36 14.78 -20.06
N PHE A 301 3.24 14.36 -21.33
CA PHE A 301 3.28 12.95 -21.70
C PHE A 301 4.57 12.26 -21.27
N ARG A 302 5.73 12.88 -21.52
CA ARG A 302 7.02 12.32 -21.08
C ARG A 302 7.14 12.18 -19.57
N GLU A 303 6.46 13.03 -18.81
CA GLU A 303 6.45 12.93 -17.35
C GLU A 303 5.51 11.82 -16.88
N ALA A 304 4.33 11.68 -17.48
CA ALA A 304 3.43 10.56 -17.23
C ALA A 304 4.08 9.21 -17.54
N VAL A 305 4.78 9.10 -18.67
CA VAL A 305 5.54 7.89 -19.05
C VAL A 305 6.61 7.56 -18.02
N ARG A 306 7.29 8.56 -17.45
CA ARG A 306 8.27 8.31 -16.39
C ARG A 306 7.65 7.73 -15.12
N LEU A 307 6.48 8.23 -14.71
CA LEU A 307 5.75 7.68 -13.57
C LEU A 307 5.34 6.23 -13.84
N LEU A 308 4.85 5.94 -15.05
CA LEU A 308 4.50 4.58 -15.47
C LEU A 308 5.72 3.65 -15.50
N GLU A 309 6.88 4.13 -15.97
CA GLU A 309 8.15 3.38 -15.98
C GLU A 309 8.62 3.09 -14.57
N PHE A 310 8.60 4.10 -13.70
CA PHE A 310 9.05 4.00 -12.32
C PHE A 310 8.26 2.96 -11.51
N HIS A 311 6.92 2.97 -11.65
CA HIS A 311 6.05 1.99 -11.00
C HIS A 311 5.90 0.69 -11.80
N ALA A 312 6.72 0.49 -12.85
CA ALA A 312 6.75 -0.69 -13.70
C ALA A 312 5.38 -1.05 -14.35
N VAL A 313 4.57 -0.04 -14.65
CA VAL A 313 3.26 -0.19 -15.33
C VAL A 313 3.45 -0.28 -16.86
N ALA A 314 4.29 0.59 -17.43
CA ALA A 314 4.62 0.58 -18.85
C ALA A 314 5.99 1.22 -19.11
N HIS A 315 6.61 0.94 -20.26
CA HIS A 315 7.86 1.59 -20.68
C HIS A 315 7.84 2.04 -22.13
N MET A 316 8.64 3.06 -22.45
CA MET A 316 8.69 3.64 -23.79
C MET A 316 9.75 2.99 -24.67
N ARG A 317 9.35 2.27 -25.71
CA ARG A 317 10.28 1.75 -26.74
C ARG A 317 10.43 2.77 -27.88
N ARG A 318 11.67 3.16 -28.18
CA ARG A 318 12.02 4.05 -29.31
C ARG A 318 12.25 3.26 -30.61
N GLY A 319 12.00 3.88 -31.76
CA GLY A 319 12.28 3.33 -33.10
C GLY A 319 11.02 2.95 -33.90
N PRO A 320 11.17 2.42 -35.14
CA PRO A 320 10.07 1.92 -35.96
C PRO A 320 9.29 0.81 -35.23
N GLY A 321 7.96 0.90 -35.19
CA GLY A 321 7.12 0.02 -34.37
C GLY A 321 7.28 0.23 -32.86
N GLY A 322 7.95 1.31 -32.45
CA GLY A 322 8.03 1.77 -31.06
C GLY A 322 6.69 2.32 -30.56
N GLY A 323 6.59 2.47 -29.25
CA GLY A 323 5.34 2.81 -28.58
C GLY A 323 5.41 2.49 -27.09
N LEU A 324 4.40 2.93 -26.36
CA LEU A 324 4.30 2.68 -24.92
C LEU A 324 3.95 1.21 -24.75
N ILE A 325 4.85 0.43 -24.15
CA ILE A 325 4.71 -1.01 -24.00
C ILE A 325 4.28 -1.34 -22.59
N VAL A 326 3.22 -2.11 -22.45
CA VAL A 326 2.70 -2.59 -21.17
C VAL A 326 3.71 -3.55 -20.52
N THR A 327 4.04 -3.36 -19.23
CA THR A 327 5.04 -4.18 -18.52
C THR A 327 4.46 -4.86 -17.31
N LYS A 328 4.94 -6.07 -16.96
CA LYS A 328 4.51 -6.73 -15.72
C LYS A 328 4.75 -5.82 -14.48
N PRO A 329 3.69 -5.42 -13.74
CA PRO A 329 3.81 -4.58 -12.55
C PRO A 329 4.75 -5.17 -11.52
N ARG A 330 5.53 -4.28 -10.91
CA ARG A 330 6.36 -4.62 -9.74
C ARG A 330 6.05 -3.64 -8.63
N VAL A 331 5.73 -4.17 -7.47
CA VAL A 331 5.25 -3.34 -6.34
C VAL A 331 6.39 -2.68 -5.55
N GLN A 332 7.65 -3.12 -5.71
CA GLN A 332 8.74 -2.66 -4.85
C GLN A 332 8.93 -1.13 -4.87
N ALA A 333 8.88 -0.50 -6.05
CA ALA A 333 9.00 0.95 -6.16
C ALA A 333 7.86 1.69 -5.44
N SER A 334 6.65 1.13 -5.48
CA SER A 334 5.49 1.69 -4.77
C SER A 334 5.59 1.47 -3.27
N ILE A 335 6.06 0.30 -2.81
CA ILE A 335 6.37 0.03 -1.39
C ILE A 335 7.40 1.04 -0.89
N ASP A 336 8.49 1.25 -1.63
CA ASP A 336 9.56 2.18 -1.30
C ASP A 336 9.04 3.62 -1.15
N THR A 337 8.18 4.06 -2.08
CA THR A 337 7.56 5.39 -2.05
C THR A 337 6.59 5.54 -0.87
N ILE A 338 5.74 4.55 -0.62
CA ILE A 338 4.80 4.57 0.50
C ILE A 338 5.54 4.58 1.83
N ALA A 339 6.58 3.76 1.97
CA ALA A 339 7.39 3.73 3.19
C ALA A 339 8.07 5.09 3.45
N LEU A 340 8.57 5.77 2.41
CA LEU A 340 9.10 7.14 2.54
C LEU A 340 8.03 8.14 2.97
N TYR A 341 6.84 8.08 2.36
CA TYR A 341 5.72 8.92 2.78
C TYR A 341 5.36 8.69 4.24
N LEU A 342 5.20 7.42 4.67
CA LEU A 342 4.90 7.11 6.05
C LEU A 342 6.03 7.56 6.99
N GLN A 343 7.31 7.43 6.59
CA GLN A 343 8.43 7.94 7.37
C GLN A 343 8.38 9.48 7.55
N TYR A 344 7.91 10.22 6.54
CA TYR A 344 7.62 11.66 6.66
C TYR A 344 6.45 11.95 7.60
N ARG A 345 5.41 11.10 7.59
CA ARG A 345 4.26 11.20 8.51
C ARG A 345 4.58 10.81 9.96
N GLN A 346 5.76 10.24 10.20
CA GLN A 346 6.28 9.87 11.53
C GLN A 346 5.28 9.07 12.39
N PRO A 347 4.81 7.89 11.94
CA PRO A 347 4.02 7.01 12.79
C PRO A 347 4.80 6.67 14.06
N SER A 348 4.09 6.62 15.18
CA SER A 348 4.63 6.10 16.41
C SER A 348 4.87 4.58 16.33
N ARG A 349 5.60 4.05 17.30
CA ARG A 349 5.78 2.59 17.42
C ARG A 349 4.44 1.88 17.61
N GLU A 350 3.57 2.47 18.43
CA GLU A 350 2.25 1.91 18.70
C GLU A 350 1.37 1.93 17.44
N ASP A 351 1.45 2.98 16.61
CA ASP A 351 0.73 3.04 15.33
C ASP A 351 1.07 1.87 14.41
N LEU A 352 2.34 1.48 14.36
CA LEU A 352 2.78 0.35 13.54
C LEU A 352 2.40 -0.99 14.17
N ARG A 353 2.55 -1.10 15.49
CA ARG A 353 2.22 -2.31 16.26
C ARG A 353 0.75 -2.65 16.12
N CYS A 354 -0.18 -1.71 16.34
CA CYS A 354 -1.60 -2.03 16.33
C CYS A 354 -2.08 -2.54 14.95
N VAL A 355 -1.54 -1.99 13.86
CA VAL A 355 -1.85 -2.45 12.49
C VAL A 355 -1.24 -3.81 12.23
N ARG A 356 0.02 -4.00 12.61
CA ARG A 356 0.71 -5.27 12.43
C ARG A 356 0.01 -6.39 13.22
N ASP A 357 -0.33 -6.15 14.47
CA ASP A 357 -1.06 -7.09 15.31
C ASP A 357 -2.38 -7.51 14.65
N ALA A 358 -3.17 -6.55 14.14
CA ALA A 358 -4.42 -6.85 13.47
C ALA A 358 -4.22 -7.79 12.26
N ILE A 359 -3.23 -7.51 11.42
CA ILE A 359 -2.91 -8.31 10.23
C ILE A 359 -2.39 -9.69 10.61
N GLU A 360 -1.44 -9.75 11.53
CA GLU A 360 -0.73 -10.98 11.86
C GLU A 360 -1.55 -11.95 12.69
N ILE A 361 -2.39 -11.43 13.59
CA ILE A 361 -3.35 -12.25 14.32
C ILE A 361 -4.39 -12.85 13.36
N ASP A 362 -4.87 -12.09 12.37
CA ASP A 362 -5.76 -12.62 11.32
C ASP A 362 -5.07 -13.71 10.48
N ASN A 363 -3.80 -13.49 10.09
CA ASN A 363 -3.03 -14.51 9.36
C ASN A 363 -2.90 -15.81 10.15
N VAL A 364 -2.52 -15.73 11.44
CA VAL A 364 -2.39 -16.92 12.31
C VAL A 364 -3.72 -17.63 12.47
N SER A 365 -4.82 -16.91 12.69
CA SER A 365 -6.16 -17.50 12.78
C SER A 365 -6.53 -18.28 11.52
N LYS A 366 -6.31 -17.70 10.34
CA LYS A 366 -6.61 -18.36 9.05
C LYS A 366 -5.78 -19.60 8.82
N VAL A 367 -4.46 -19.52 9.05
CA VAL A 367 -3.57 -20.67 8.86
C VAL A 367 -3.91 -21.78 9.87
N THR A 368 -4.27 -21.43 11.11
CA THR A 368 -4.72 -22.42 12.10
C THR A 368 -6.02 -23.10 11.66
N ALA A 369 -6.97 -22.35 11.09
CA ALA A 369 -8.21 -22.91 10.56
C ALA A 369 -7.98 -23.89 9.38
N MET A 370 -6.89 -23.75 8.63
CA MET A 370 -6.54 -24.67 7.53
C MET A 370 -6.06 -26.05 8.00
N VAL A 371 -5.61 -26.16 9.25
CA VAL A 371 -5.10 -27.42 9.82
C VAL A 371 -6.01 -27.98 10.91
N ALA A 372 -6.85 -27.14 11.52
CA ALA A 372 -7.77 -27.55 12.57
C ALA A 372 -8.75 -28.63 12.09
N GLY A 373 -8.67 -29.81 12.70
CA GLY A 373 -9.53 -30.95 12.36
C GLY A 373 -9.20 -31.64 11.03
N VAL A 374 -8.06 -31.31 10.41
CA VAL A 374 -7.60 -31.91 9.15
C VAL A 374 -6.49 -32.92 9.45
N ALA A 375 -6.63 -34.15 8.96
CA ALA A 375 -5.63 -35.21 9.19
C ALA A 375 -4.34 -35.00 8.38
N GLU A 376 -4.47 -34.48 7.15
CA GLU A 376 -3.35 -34.15 6.27
C GLU A 376 -3.58 -32.73 5.70
N PRO A 377 -2.86 -31.71 6.21
CA PRO A 377 -3.02 -30.35 5.72
C PRO A 377 -2.47 -30.21 4.30
N GLU A 378 -2.84 -29.11 3.62
CA GLU A 378 -2.33 -28.84 2.28
C GLU A 378 -0.79 -28.87 2.25
N PRO A 379 -0.16 -29.39 1.17
CA PRO A 379 1.29 -29.59 1.12
C PRO A 379 2.11 -28.32 1.40
N GLU A 380 1.60 -27.16 0.99
CA GLU A 380 2.27 -25.87 1.25
C GLU A 380 2.25 -25.50 2.74
N VAL A 381 1.14 -25.77 3.43
CA VAL A 381 1.01 -25.53 4.88
C VAL A 381 1.88 -26.52 5.65
N ALA A 382 1.82 -27.81 5.30
CA ALA A 382 2.67 -28.85 5.89
C ALA A 382 4.16 -28.51 5.74
N ALA A 383 4.59 -28.18 4.52
CA ALA A 383 5.97 -27.82 4.24
C ALA A 383 6.41 -26.55 4.99
N PHE A 384 5.53 -25.58 5.20
CA PHE A 384 5.86 -24.40 5.99
C PHE A 384 6.09 -24.75 7.46
N LEU A 385 5.19 -25.54 8.07
CA LEU A 385 5.30 -26.00 9.45
C LEU A 385 6.60 -26.80 9.66
N GLU A 386 6.89 -27.75 8.76
CA GLU A 386 8.13 -28.56 8.79
C GLU A 386 9.39 -27.73 8.54
N SER A 387 9.36 -26.79 7.58
CA SER A 387 10.53 -25.98 7.23
C SER A 387 11.02 -25.11 8.39
N ALA A 388 10.10 -24.71 9.26
CA ALA A 388 10.41 -23.91 10.43
C ALA A 388 10.99 -24.75 11.58
N GLU A 389 10.57 -26.02 11.74
CA GLU A 389 11.25 -26.97 12.63
C GLU A 389 12.71 -27.20 12.22
N VAL A 390 12.96 -27.34 10.92
CA VAL A 390 14.32 -27.52 10.37
C VAL A 390 15.16 -26.25 10.47
N ALA A 391 14.54 -25.07 10.31
CA ALA A 391 15.22 -23.78 10.47
C ALA A 391 15.65 -23.56 11.93
N SER A 392 14.80 -23.91 12.91
CA SER A 392 15.11 -23.84 14.35
C SER A 392 16.27 -24.74 14.77
N ALA A 393 16.64 -25.75 13.97
CA ALA A 393 17.76 -26.65 14.24
C ALA A 393 19.10 -26.12 13.71
N ARG A 394 19.11 -25.00 12.97
CA ARG A 394 20.33 -24.36 12.47
C ARG A 394 20.61 -23.12 13.33
N GLU A 395 21.82 -23.02 13.90
CA GLU A 395 22.27 -21.77 14.48
C GLU A 395 22.44 -20.74 13.35
N PRO A 396 21.84 -19.53 13.45
CA PRO A 396 22.13 -18.46 12.50
C PRO A 396 23.62 -18.11 12.56
N ASP A 397 24.25 -17.83 11.42
CA ASP A 397 25.68 -17.49 11.40
C ASP A 397 25.94 -16.03 11.89
N ASP A 398 24.92 -15.15 11.84
CA ASP A 398 24.96 -13.73 12.29
C ASP A 398 23.55 -13.18 12.57
N VAL A 399 23.45 -12.18 13.45
CA VAL A 399 22.22 -11.43 13.80
C VAL A 399 21.51 -10.86 12.56
N ARG A 400 22.27 -10.49 11.52
CA ARG A 400 21.68 -10.05 10.25
C ARG A 400 20.87 -11.14 9.56
N GLN A 401 21.31 -12.39 9.65
CA GLN A 401 20.59 -13.52 9.07
C GLN A 401 19.30 -13.80 9.83
N ALA A 402 19.35 -13.75 11.17
CA ALA A 402 18.18 -13.90 12.04
C ALA A 402 17.06 -12.89 11.71
N GLY A 403 17.41 -11.62 11.46
CA GLY A 403 16.43 -10.62 11.03
C GLY A 403 15.76 -10.95 9.67
N VAL A 404 16.46 -11.62 8.76
CA VAL A 404 15.86 -12.10 7.50
C VAL A 404 14.95 -13.30 7.75
N GLU A 405 15.32 -14.19 8.67
CA GLU A 405 14.53 -15.37 9.04
C GLU A 405 13.22 -14.99 9.72
N GLU A 406 13.22 -14.00 10.62
CA GLU A 406 11.94 -13.52 11.15
C GLU A 406 11.04 -12.94 10.05
N TYR A 407 11.59 -12.14 9.14
CA TYR A 407 10.77 -11.64 8.03
C TYR A 407 10.21 -12.79 7.18
N ARG A 408 10.96 -13.88 6.99
CA ARG A 408 10.47 -15.06 6.26
C ARG A 408 9.32 -15.73 6.99
N PHE A 409 9.38 -15.85 8.32
CA PHE A 409 8.32 -16.44 9.14
C PHE A 409 6.98 -15.71 8.94
N HIS A 410 6.94 -14.40 9.21
CA HIS A 410 5.70 -13.62 9.12
C HIS A 410 5.13 -13.55 7.71
N ARG A 411 6.00 -13.50 6.70
CA ARG A 411 5.57 -13.60 5.30
C ARG A 411 5.03 -14.97 4.91
N GLY A 412 5.59 -16.03 5.47
CA GLY A 412 5.11 -17.38 5.22
C GLY A 412 3.66 -17.51 5.66
N LEU A 413 3.38 -17.10 6.90
CA LEU A 413 2.02 -17.03 7.44
C LEU A 413 1.11 -16.14 6.58
N SER A 414 1.56 -14.95 6.20
CA SER A 414 0.76 -14.03 5.38
C SER A 414 0.45 -14.57 3.98
N ARG A 415 1.35 -15.35 3.39
CA ARG A 415 1.13 -16.00 2.09
C ARG A 415 0.13 -17.14 2.20
N LEU A 416 0.28 -18.00 3.21
CA LEU A 416 -0.63 -19.11 3.46
C LEU A 416 -2.04 -18.59 3.79
N ALA A 417 -2.16 -17.50 4.54
CA ALA A 417 -3.44 -16.87 4.85
C ALA A 417 -4.19 -16.33 3.59
N GLY A 418 -3.51 -16.24 2.44
CA GLY A 418 -4.16 -16.07 1.15
C GLY A 418 -4.82 -14.71 0.90
N ASN A 419 -4.34 -13.63 1.51
CA ASN A 419 -4.83 -12.27 1.25
C ASN A 419 -3.70 -11.38 0.69
N ALA A 420 -3.73 -11.15 -0.63
CA ALA A 420 -2.70 -10.36 -1.32
C ALA A 420 -2.62 -8.90 -0.85
N VAL A 421 -3.74 -8.32 -0.38
CA VAL A 421 -3.79 -6.94 0.13
C VAL A 421 -3.08 -6.86 1.47
N LEU A 422 -3.39 -7.77 2.39
CA LEU A 422 -2.76 -7.82 3.71
C LEU A 422 -1.28 -8.20 3.63
N ASP A 423 -0.86 -9.11 2.73
CA ASP A 423 0.57 -9.36 2.45
C ASP A 423 1.29 -8.09 2.01
N LEU A 424 0.67 -7.31 1.11
CA LEU A 424 1.27 -6.07 0.66
C LEU A 424 1.40 -5.04 1.79
N PHE A 425 0.36 -4.88 2.61
CA PHE A 425 0.39 -3.98 3.76
C PHE A 425 1.46 -4.37 4.77
N LEU A 426 1.59 -5.68 5.09
CA LEU A 426 2.65 -6.17 5.95
C LEU A 426 4.04 -5.88 5.35
N ARG A 427 4.21 -6.03 4.03
CA ARG A 427 5.49 -5.71 3.35
C ARG A 427 5.82 -4.22 3.37
N ILE A 428 4.81 -3.34 3.35
CA ILE A 428 4.99 -1.90 3.53
C ILE A 428 5.45 -1.58 4.96
N ILE A 429 4.82 -2.17 5.97
CA ILE A 429 5.22 -1.99 7.38
C ILE A 429 6.67 -2.45 7.56
N VAL A 430 7.03 -3.63 7.05
CA VAL A 430 8.41 -4.13 7.18
C VAL A 430 9.43 -3.24 6.45
N GLU A 431 9.10 -2.73 5.26
CA GLU A 431 10.01 -1.82 4.55
C GLU A 431 10.19 -0.50 5.32
N LEU A 432 9.12 0.03 5.92
CA LEU A 432 9.19 1.21 6.77
C LEU A 432 10.07 0.97 8.01
N SER A 433 9.87 -0.16 8.71
CA SER A 433 10.73 -0.58 9.83
C SER A 433 12.20 -0.66 9.44
N ARG A 434 12.49 -1.29 8.30
CA ARG A 434 13.86 -1.42 7.76
C ARG A 434 14.49 -0.06 7.47
N ARG A 435 13.71 0.90 6.97
CA ARG A 435 14.15 2.28 6.70
C ARG A 435 14.36 3.07 7.99
N HIS A 436 13.47 2.91 8.96
CA HIS A 436 13.60 3.54 10.27
C HIS A 436 14.92 3.11 10.92
N TRP A 437 15.17 1.80 11.01
CA TRP A 437 16.41 1.23 11.54
C TRP A 437 17.67 1.79 10.88
N ALA A 438 17.66 1.86 9.55
CA ALA A 438 18.78 2.40 8.77
C ALA A 438 19.03 3.90 9.01
N SER A 439 17.99 4.65 9.40
CA SER A 439 18.06 6.08 9.66
C SER A 439 18.45 6.43 11.11
N THR A 440 18.02 5.63 12.08
CA THR A 440 18.24 5.89 13.52
C THR A 440 19.50 5.24 14.08
N GLY A 441 20.02 4.19 13.41
CA GLY A 441 21.21 3.47 13.90
C GLY A 441 20.94 2.68 15.18
N GLN A 442 19.70 2.20 15.36
CA GLN A 442 19.27 1.37 16.48
C GLN A 442 20.23 0.18 16.70
N ALA A 443 20.52 -0.13 17.96
CA ALA A 443 21.43 -1.20 18.34
C ALA A 443 20.91 -2.53 17.80
N LEU A 444 21.82 -3.34 17.24
CA LEU A 444 21.48 -4.68 16.78
C LEU A 444 20.95 -5.52 17.96
N PRO A 445 19.98 -6.41 17.71
CA PRO A 445 19.54 -7.36 18.71
C PRO A 445 20.71 -8.20 19.25
N THR A 446 20.59 -8.61 20.51
CA THR A 446 21.55 -9.55 21.11
C THR A 446 21.27 -10.97 20.63
N TRP A 447 22.25 -11.87 20.74
CA TRP A 447 22.04 -13.30 20.46
C TRP A 447 20.94 -13.92 21.34
N SER A 448 20.80 -13.48 22.59
CA SER A 448 19.69 -13.92 23.44
C SER A 448 18.33 -13.49 22.91
N ASP A 449 18.24 -12.31 22.30
CA ASP A 449 17.00 -11.87 21.67
C ASP A 449 16.67 -12.74 20.45
N VAL A 450 17.68 -13.11 19.66
CA VAL A 450 17.53 -13.97 18.46
C VAL A 450 16.93 -15.32 18.85
N VAL A 451 17.53 -15.97 19.85
CA VAL A 451 17.07 -17.27 20.36
C VAL A 451 15.67 -17.18 20.96
N ALA A 452 15.34 -16.07 21.65
CA ALA A 452 14.01 -15.86 22.22
C ALA A 452 12.92 -15.74 21.12
N VAL A 453 13.25 -15.05 20.02
CA VAL A 453 12.42 -14.93 18.82
C VAL A 453 12.19 -16.28 18.16
N GLU A 454 13.25 -17.05 17.94
CA GLU A 454 13.14 -18.38 17.31
C GLU A 454 12.28 -19.33 18.13
N HIS A 455 12.50 -19.38 19.45
CA HIS A 455 11.65 -20.16 20.36
C HIS A 455 10.19 -19.68 20.35
N ALA A 456 9.93 -18.38 20.15
CA ALA A 456 8.57 -17.88 20.02
C ALA A 456 7.92 -18.35 18.72
N HIS A 457 8.62 -18.30 17.58
CA HIS A 457 8.13 -18.84 16.29
C HIS A 457 7.78 -20.33 16.39
N CYS A 458 8.67 -21.15 16.96
CA CYS A 458 8.41 -22.58 17.14
C CYS A 458 7.14 -22.84 17.96
N ARG A 459 6.98 -22.14 19.09
CA ARG A 459 5.75 -22.26 19.89
C ARG A 459 4.51 -21.77 19.15
N ILE A 460 4.61 -20.75 18.30
CA ILE A 460 3.46 -20.34 17.48
C ILE A 460 3.08 -21.46 16.52
N LEU A 461 4.05 -22.05 15.84
CA LEU A 461 3.84 -23.12 14.87
C LEU A 461 3.30 -24.40 15.50
N GLU A 462 3.78 -24.78 16.69
CA GLU A 462 3.21 -25.90 17.46
C GLU A 462 1.72 -25.69 17.73
N ALA A 463 1.33 -24.47 18.12
CA ALA A 463 -0.08 -24.16 18.40
C ALA A 463 -0.92 -24.17 17.11
N ILE A 464 -0.36 -23.66 16.01
CA ILE A 464 -0.98 -23.74 14.68
C ILE A 464 -1.17 -25.22 14.30
N ALA A 465 -0.12 -26.03 14.33
CA ALA A 465 -0.13 -27.45 13.96
C ALA A 465 -1.13 -28.27 14.80
N ALA A 466 -1.32 -27.90 16.08
CA ALA A 466 -2.32 -28.48 16.95
C ALA A 466 -3.76 -28.03 16.67
N GLY A 467 -3.96 -27.04 15.80
CA GLY A 467 -5.27 -26.42 15.54
C GLY A 467 -5.80 -25.54 16.68
N ASP A 468 -4.94 -25.16 17.64
CA ASP A 468 -5.33 -24.35 18.80
C ASP A 468 -5.24 -22.85 18.48
N GLU A 469 -6.31 -22.32 17.90
CA GLU A 469 -6.40 -20.92 17.50
C GLU A 469 -6.18 -19.96 18.67
N SER A 470 -6.76 -20.25 19.84
CA SER A 470 -6.68 -19.35 21.00
C SER A 470 -5.24 -19.23 21.50
N LEU A 471 -4.54 -20.36 21.59
CA LEU A 471 -3.13 -20.39 21.99
C LEU A 471 -2.23 -19.77 20.91
N ALA A 472 -2.48 -20.05 19.64
CA ALA A 472 -1.70 -19.47 18.54
C ALA A 472 -1.81 -17.94 18.52
N ARG A 473 -3.04 -17.39 18.64
CA ARG A 473 -3.30 -15.94 18.75
C ARG A 473 -2.62 -15.32 19.97
N HIS A 474 -2.65 -15.99 21.12
CA HIS A 474 -1.96 -15.51 22.32
C HIS A 474 -0.44 -15.46 22.11
N ARG A 475 0.14 -16.52 21.53
CA ARG A 475 1.58 -16.64 21.31
C ARG A 475 2.09 -15.62 20.28
N ILE A 476 1.38 -15.39 19.17
CA ILE A 476 1.79 -14.39 18.18
C ILE A 476 1.72 -12.96 18.74
N ARG A 477 0.68 -12.62 19.51
CA ARG A 477 0.60 -11.30 20.15
C ARG A 477 1.78 -11.05 21.08
N ARG A 478 2.09 -12.02 21.95
CA ARG A 478 3.25 -11.93 22.85
C ARG A 478 4.58 -11.85 22.11
N HIS A 479 4.70 -12.56 20.99
CA HIS A 479 5.88 -12.49 20.12
C HIS A 479 6.05 -11.09 19.55
N LEU A 480 5.00 -10.51 18.97
CA LEU A 480 5.05 -9.15 18.40
C LEU A 480 5.40 -8.09 19.46
N ASP A 481 4.92 -8.25 20.70
CA ASP A 481 5.28 -7.39 21.83
C ASP A 481 6.76 -7.50 22.21
N ALA A 482 7.28 -8.73 22.30
CA ALA A 482 8.66 -8.99 22.69
C ALA A 482 9.64 -8.58 21.57
N ALA A 483 9.27 -8.80 20.32
CA ALA A 483 10.05 -8.44 19.15
C ALA A 483 9.87 -6.97 18.76
N ALA A 484 9.05 -6.17 19.46
CA ALA A 484 8.80 -4.77 19.10
C ALA A 484 10.10 -3.97 18.92
N SER A 485 11.13 -4.23 19.73
CA SER A 485 12.46 -3.60 19.63
C SER A 485 13.27 -3.96 18.37
N TRP A 486 12.85 -4.98 17.61
CA TRP A 486 13.44 -5.44 16.34
C TRP A 486 12.81 -4.79 15.11
N TRP A 487 11.60 -4.27 15.25
CA TRP A 487 10.79 -3.79 14.13
C TRP A 487 10.37 -2.33 14.29
N LEU A 488 10.46 -1.78 15.49
CA LEU A 488 9.98 -0.45 15.88
C LEU A 488 11.08 0.29 16.65
#